data_AF-A0A369MBR5-F1
#
_entry.id   AF-A0A369MBR5-F1
#
_cell.length_a   1.000
_cell.length_b   1.000
_cell.length_c   1.000
_cell.angle_alpha   90.00
_cell.angle_beta   90.00
_cell.angle_gamma   90.00
#
_symmetry.space_group_name_H-M   'P 1'
#
loop_
_entity.id
_entity.type
_entity.pdbx_description
1 polymer ?
#
loop_
_entity_poly.entity_id
_entity_poly.type
_entity_poly.pdbx_seq_one_letter_code
_entity_poly.pdbx_strand_id
1 'polypeptide(L)'
;MSLFTDLNEPGVAGVDYGNRVLLVQAFLAFENRHDVFSRNVDGMHYWHLLRKWLFDSVCKQVRRFEFGGHPDFHAQFSKANIARSLPRLLMQLGESRSGIETGVREGKKVVFLGNWKKTAGSNGVCNVFLEDLARDLADDCSILERPHKLAHVKDSLEDLTIYTDILEARWLVALATRKWEKASRCVLSDLAELVGLLECEFDVEIDREALAKRTSYVVTGYYALSKSFCEIFSRWQPECVVEVEHYSVFCLVCNEVLHELGIPVIELQHGQIGPGHIAYNLDAPDCGRYLPDRIAAFGQYWIDECVVPDRDRRMIAVGSIPLERGLKASFDIEKEQVDEHVPFVLVVSQGYDNGAVSSFVCDLARDPRANEYRIVVKLHPSERNSWRVVHPELTEVGTRVEIAETGDIDWYLQRATVVVGISSTVLFEAIAYRKRVFILDTVDSEIAQPLMRSGAAELVKDASEFVGRMSVEVESVSDSLKSYVWHEAALENTERLVRGFLES
;
A
#
# COMPACT_ATOMS: atom_id res chain seq x y z
N MET A 1 8.49 -4.90 25.58
CA MET A 1 8.42 -6.37 25.78
C MET A 1 7.90 -6.96 24.49
N SER A 2 8.72 -7.69 23.74
CA SER A 2 8.26 -8.41 22.54
C SER A 2 7.26 -9.48 22.99
N LEU A 3 5.99 -9.29 22.65
CA LEU A 3 4.86 -10.14 23.07
C LEU A 3 4.65 -11.38 22.19
N PHE A 4 5.64 -11.76 21.38
CA PHE A 4 5.51 -12.84 20.40
C PHE A 4 6.27 -14.14 20.77
N THR A 5 6.68 -14.32 22.02
CA THR A 5 7.53 -15.47 22.40
C THR A 5 6.79 -16.77 22.72
N ASP A 6 5.45 -16.81 22.75
CA ASP A 6 4.72 -17.98 23.28
C ASP A 6 3.58 -18.52 22.39
N LEU A 7 3.68 -18.45 21.05
CA LEU A 7 2.72 -19.14 20.17
C LEU A 7 3.45 -19.97 19.11
N ASN A 8 3.55 -21.27 19.40
CA ASN A 8 3.83 -22.42 18.53
C ASN A 8 5.02 -22.33 17.58
N GLU A 9 5.96 -23.28 17.70
CA GLU A 9 7.03 -23.49 16.72
C GLU A 9 6.49 -23.47 15.27
N PRO A 10 6.91 -22.53 14.41
CA PRO A 10 6.50 -22.51 13.01
C PRO A 10 7.15 -23.68 12.26
N GLY A 11 6.34 -24.52 11.61
CA GLY A 11 6.79 -25.67 10.83
C GLY A 11 6.25 -27.05 11.27
N VAL A 12 5.31 -27.11 12.20
CA VAL A 12 4.65 -28.37 12.60
C VAL A 12 3.53 -28.72 11.61
N ALA A 13 3.58 -29.91 11.02
CA ALA A 13 2.48 -30.43 10.21
C ALA A 13 1.15 -30.39 10.99
N GLY A 14 0.13 -29.72 10.45
CA GLY A 14 -1.20 -29.60 11.07
C GLY A 14 -1.56 -28.23 11.66
N VAL A 15 -0.74 -27.19 11.46
CA VAL A 15 -1.13 -25.80 11.80
C VAL A 15 -2.07 -25.23 10.75
N ASP A 16 -3.21 -24.68 11.18
CA ASP A 16 -4.14 -23.95 10.33
C ASP A 16 -3.63 -22.52 10.09
N TYR A 17 -3.08 -22.26 8.89
CA TYR A 17 -2.65 -20.91 8.48
C TYR A 17 -3.79 -20.07 7.89
N GLY A 18 -5.05 -20.35 8.23
CA GLY A 18 -6.19 -19.47 7.93
C GLY A 18 -5.98 -18.04 8.45
N ASN A 19 -5.18 -17.89 9.51
CA ASN A 19 -4.72 -16.62 10.02
C ASN A 19 -3.49 -16.10 9.25
N ARG A 20 -3.62 -14.94 8.60
CA ARG A 20 -2.60 -14.30 7.77
C ARG A 20 -1.37 -13.86 8.57
N VAL A 21 -1.53 -13.45 9.83
CA VAL A 21 -0.39 -13.11 10.69
C VAL A 21 0.44 -14.35 10.99
N LEU A 22 -0.20 -15.48 11.32
CA LEU A 22 0.49 -16.76 11.50
C LEU A 22 1.15 -17.23 10.21
N LEU A 23 0.50 -17.02 9.06
CA LEU A 23 1.09 -17.33 7.76
C LEU A 23 2.34 -16.48 7.48
N VAL A 24 2.32 -15.18 7.79
CA VAL A 24 3.51 -14.32 7.69
C VAL A 24 4.62 -14.87 8.58
N GLN A 25 4.35 -15.17 9.85
CA GLN A 25 5.35 -15.70 10.78
C GLN A 25 5.96 -17.01 10.31
N ALA A 26 5.15 -17.94 9.81
CA ALA A 26 5.62 -19.19 9.23
C ALA A 26 6.48 -18.95 7.97
N PHE A 27 6.10 -18.00 7.12
CA PHE A 27 6.89 -17.64 5.94
C PHE A 27 8.24 -17.01 6.34
N LEU A 28 8.30 -16.14 7.35
CA LEU A 28 9.57 -15.61 7.86
C LEU A 28 10.47 -16.73 8.40
N ALA A 29 9.89 -17.68 9.13
CA ALA A 29 10.62 -18.83 9.63
C ALA A 29 11.19 -19.70 8.50
N PHE A 30 10.42 -19.92 7.43
CA PHE A 30 10.91 -20.56 6.21
C PHE A 30 12.11 -19.80 5.62
N GLU A 31 11.98 -18.49 5.45
CA GLU A 31 13.04 -17.66 4.86
C GLU A 31 14.34 -17.72 5.66
N ASN A 32 14.23 -17.67 6.98
CA ASN A 32 15.37 -17.76 7.88
C ASN A 32 16.02 -19.15 7.89
N ARG A 33 15.24 -20.23 7.90
CA ARG A 33 15.76 -21.60 7.86
C ARG A 33 16.53 -21.91 6.57
N HIS A 34 16.12 -21.31 5.46
CA HIS A 34 16.68 -21.60 4.14
C HIS A 34 17.65 -20.53 3.62
N ASP A 35 18.00 -19.53 4.45
CA ASP A 35 18.93 -18.44 4.15
C ASP A 35 18.70 -17.83 2.76
N VAL A 36 17.43 -17.53 2.47
CA VAL A 36 17.00 -17.18 1.10
C VAL A 36 17.50 -15.81 0.65
N PHE A 37 17.82 -14.92 1.59
CA PHE A 37 18.26 -13.56 1.29
C PHE A 37 19.73 -13.47 0.86
N SER A 38 20.57 -14.45 1.23
CA SER A 38 21.97 -14.52 0.78
C SER A 38 22.11 -14.99 -0.68
N ARG A 39 21.09 -15.68 -1.19
CA ARG A 39 21.08 -16.24 -2.55
C ARG A 39 21.06 -15.15 -3.61
N ASN A 40 21.89 -15.32 -4.64
CA ASN A 40 22.00 -14.37 -5.74
C ASN A 40 22.38 -15.05 -7.06
N VAL A 41 22.03 -14.39 -8.18
CA VAL A 41 22.48 -14.75 -9.53
C VAL A 41 23.12 -13.52 -10.14
N ASP A 42 24.41 -13.60 -10.51
CA ASP A 42 25.19 -12.48 -11.05
C ASP A 42 25.09 -11.20 -10.17
N GLY A 43 25.10 -11.38 -8.84
CA GLY A 43 24.99 -10.29 -7.86
C GLY A 43 23.55 -9.84 -7.55
N MET A 44 22.54 -10.28 -8.32
CA MET A 44 21.14 -9.96 -8.06
C MET A 44 20.55 -10.88 -6.98
N HIS A 45 20.20 -10.30 -5.84
CA HIS A 45 19.51 -10.98 -4.72
C HIS A 45 18.00 -11.08 -5.00
N TYR A 46 17.64 -12.03 -5.87
CA TYR A 46 16.30 -12.10 -6.46
C TYR A 46 15.16 -12.44 -5.49
N TRP A 47 15.46 -12.99 -4.30
CA TRP A 47 14.42 -13.36 -3.34
C TRP A 47 13.60 -12.14 -2.91
N HIS A 48 14.24 -11.00 -2.63
CA HIS A 48 13.55 -9.74 -2.30
C HIS A 48 12.53 -9.32 -3.35
N LEU A 49 12.85 -9.51 -4.64
CA LEU A 49 12.00 -9.12 -5.76
C LEU A 49 10.80 -10.05 -5.97
N LEU A 50 10.87 -11.28 -5.45
CA LEU A 50 9.90 -12.35 -5.68
C LEU A 50 9.08 -12.72 -4.45
N ARG A 51 9.61 -12.54 -3.25
CA ARG A 51 9.03 -13.06 -2.00
C ARG A 51 7.58 -12.63 -1.77
N LYS A 52 7.23 -11.36 -2.07
CA LYS A 52 5.85 -10.88 -1.92
C LYS A 52 4.91 -11.65 -2.85
N TRP A 53 5.31 -11.88 -4.09
CA TRP A 53 4.49 -12.63 -5.05
C TRP A 53 4.36 -14.11 -4.66
N LEU A 54 5.45 -14.71 -4.18
CA LEU A 54 5.44 -16.09 -3.66
C LEU A 54 4.52 -16.20 -2.44
N PHE A 55 4.65 -15.29 -1.47
CA PHE A 55 3.78 -15.22 -0.30
C PHE A 55 2.31 -15.03 -0.70
N ASP A 56 2.01 -14.10 -1.61
CA ASP A 56 0.64 -13.87 -2.09
C ASP A 56 0.08 -15.13 -2.78
N SER A 57 0.92 -15.90 -3.47
CA SER A 57 0.54 -17.17 -4.12
C SER A 57 0.25 -18.29 -3.12
N VAL A 58 1.04 -18.37 -2.04
CA VAL A 58 0.78 -19.27 -0.89
C VAL A 58 -0.51 -18.85 -0.18
N CYS A 59 -0.61 -17.57 0.19
CA CYS A 59 -1.73 -17.00 0.91
C CYS A 59 -3.07 -17.21 0.16
N LYS A 60 -3.06 -17.08 -1.17
CA LYS A 60 -4.23 -17.32 -2.02
C LYS A 60 -4.78 -18.75 -1.87
N GLN A 61 -3.91 -19.75 -1.78
CA GLN A 61 -4.32 -21.15 -1.70
C GLN A 61 -4.70 -21.55 -0.28
N VAL A 62 -3.86 -21.21 0.70
CA VAL A 62 -4.09 -21.61 2.09
C VAL A 62 -5.37 -20.99 2.64
N ARG A 63 -5.64 -19.72 2.33
CA ARG A 63 -6.85 -19.02 2.78
C ARG A 63 -8.04 -19.20 1.84
N ARG A 64 -7.90 -20.00 0.77
CA ARG A 64 -8.91 -20.20 -0.30
C ARG A 64 -9.45 -18.88 -0.84
N PHE A 65 -8.53 -17.94 -1.07
CA PHE A 65 -8.82 -16.52 -1.22
C PHE A 65 -8.25 -15.99 -2.53
N GLU A 66 -9.07 -15.48 -3.43
CA GLU A 66 -8.54 -14.70 -4.54
C GLU A 66 -8.27 -13.27 -4.06
N PHE A 67 -7.00 -12.91 -3.85
CA PHE A 67 -6.68 -11.49 -3.70
C PHE A 67 -7.27 -10.73 -4.89
N GLY A 68 -8.01 -9.66 -4.62
CA GLY A 68 -8.10 -8.52 -5.53
C GLY A 68 -6.71 -7.91 -5.64
N GLY A 69 -5.79 -8.60 -6.34
CA GLY A 69 -4.44 -8.14 -6.53
C GLY A 69 -4.48 -6.75 -7.13
N HIS A 70 -3.47 -5.94 -6.81
CA HIS A 70 -3.08 -4.87 -7.72
C HIS A 70 -3.11 -5.47 -9.13
N PRO A 71 -3.90 -4.90 -10.07
CA PRO A 71 -4.15 -5.54 -11.35
C PRO A 71 -2.80 -5.94 -11.90
N ASP A 72 -2.67 -7.26 -12.06
CA ASP A 72 -1.46 -7.92 -12.51
C ASP A 72 -0.89 -7.04 -13.61
N PHE A 73 0.35 -6.56 -13.48
CA PHE A 73 0.90 -5.56 -14.41
C PHE A 73 0.69 -6.06 -15.86
N HIS A 74 0.73 -7.38 -16.07
CA HIS A 74 0.34 -8.08 -17.30
C HIS A 74 -1.06 -7.75 -17.87
N ALA A 75 -2.09 -7.56 -17.04
CA ALA A 75 -3.43 -7.12 -17.48
C ALA A 75 -3.43 -5.66 -17.97
N GLN A 76 -2.57 -4.81 -17.41
CA GLN A 76 -2.41 -3.41 -17.85
C GLN A 76 -1.84 -3.34 -19.28
N PHE A 77 -1.02 -4.31 -19.66
CA PHE A 77 -0.37 -4.44 -20.97
C PHE A 77 -1.07 -5.41 -21.93
N SER A 78 -2.39 -5.58 -21.81
CA SER A 78 -3.15 -6.28 -22.86
C SER A 78 -2.86 -5.64 -24.22
N LYS A 79 -2.79 -6.44 -25.31
CA LYS A 79 -2.52 -5.93 -26.67
C LYS A 79 -3.45 -4.77 -27.04
N ALA A 80 -4.70 -4.81 -26.57
CA ALA A 80 -5.70 -3.76 -26.77
C ALA A 80 -5.37 -2.47 -26.02
N ASN A 81 -4.88 -2.55 -24.78
CA ASN A 81 -4.49 -1.37 -24.00
C ASN A 81 -3.20 -0.73 -24.53
N ILE A 82 -2.22 -1.53 -24.96
CA ILE A 82 -1.00 -1.04 -25.61
C ILE A 82 -1.34 -0.28 -26.90
N ALA A 83 -2.17 -0.88 -27.77
CA ALA A 83 -2.52 -0.25 -29.05
C ALA A 83 -3.25 1.09 -28.88
N ARG A 84 -4.14 1.21 -27.89
CA ARG A 84 -4.84 2.47 -27.57
C ARG A 84 -3.93 3.53 -26.96
N SER A 85 -2.89 3.11 -26.23
CA SER A 85 -2.01 4.02 -25.48
C SER A 85 -0.75 4.41 -26.26
N LEU A 86 -0.47 3.74 -27.39
CA LEU A 86 0.76 3.91 -28.17
C LEU A 86 1.04 5.37 -28.61
N PRO A 87 0.08 6.17 -29.09
CA PRO A 87 0.35 7.57 -29.44
C PRO A 87 0.72 8.43 -28.23
N ARG A 88 0.09 8.18 -27.07
CA ARG A 88 0.40 8.89 -25.82
C ARG A 88 1.77 8.51 -25.29
N LEU A 89 2.07 7.21 -25.30
CA LEU A 89 3.37 6.68 -24.95
C LEU A 89 4.48 7.32 -25.79
N LEU A 90 4.31 7.41 -27.12
CA LEU A 90 5.31 8.02 -28.00
C LEU A 90 5.54 9.52 -27.71
N MET A 91 4.50 10.27 -27.39
CA MET A 91 4.63 11.68 -27.01
C MET A 91 5.32 11.84 -25.66
N GLN A 92 4.91 11.05 -24.66
CA GLN A 92 5.48 11.04 -23.31
C GLN A 92 6.93 10.54 -23.30
N LEU A 93 7.30 9.63 -24.21
CA LEU A 93 8.69 9.21 -24.40
C LEU A 93 9.59 10.38 -24.83
N GLY A 94 9.07 11.34 -25.60
CA GLY A 94 9.80 12.55 -25.96
C GLY A 94 10.07 13.46 -24.75
N GLU A 95 9.04 13.70 -23.94
CA GLU A 95 9.12 14.53 -22.72
C GLU A 95 9.95 13.86 -21.60
N SER A 96 9.77 12.56 -21.41
CA SER A 96 10.56 11.74 -20.49
C SER A 96 12.03 11.76 -20.88
N ARG A 97 12.31 11.56 -22.18
CA ARG A 97 13.67 11.58 -22.70
C ARG A 97 14.30 12.96 -22.59
N SER A 98 13.57 14.04 -22.86
CA SER A 98 14.13 15.38 -22.65
C SER A 98 14.40 15.62 -21.17
N GLY A 99 13.46 15.38 -20.26
CA GLY A 99 13.66 15.58 -18.82
C GLY A 99 14.82 14.76 -18.25
N ILE A 100 14.89 13.46 -18.57
CA ILE A 100 15.96 12.59 -18.12
C ILE A 100 17.27 12.93 -18.83
N GLU A 101 17.35 12.91 -20.17
CA GLU A 101 18.64 13.01 -20.86
C GLU A 101 19.24 14.43 -20.86
N THR A 102 18.44 15.50 -20.83
CA THR A 102 18.96 16.88 -20.93
C THR A 102 19.45 17.48 -19.61
N GLY A 103 19.21 16.82 -18.47
CA GLY A 103 19.73 17.28 -17.18
C GLY A 103 19.05 18.55 -16.65
N VAL A 104 17.86 18.90 -17.15
CA VAL A 104 17.10 20.12 -16.79
C VAL A 104 16.84 20.27 -15.29
N ARG A 105 17.00 19.20 -14.50
CA ARG A 105 16.85 19.20 -13.05
C ARG A 105 18.08 18.66 -12.29
N GLU A 106 19.25 18.67 -12.91
CA GLU A 106 20.52 18.45 -12.22
C GLU A 106 20.72 19.50 -11.11
N GLY A 107 21.27 19.09 -9.97
CA GLY A 107 21.52 19.98 -8.81
C GLY A 107 20.36 20.11 -7.82
N LYS A 108 19.26 19.40 -8.03
CA LYS A 108 18.17 19.30 -7.03
C LYS A 108 18.60 18.35 -5.91
N LYS A 109 18.42 18.79 -4.67
CA LYS A 109 18.84 18.06 -3.47
C LYS A 109 17.93 16.88 -3.14
N VAL A 110 16.63 16.98 -3.47
CA VAL A 110 15.65 15.93 -3.17
C VAL A 110 15.02 15.41 -4.46
N VAL A 111 14.94 14.08 -4.60
CA VAL A 111 14.15 13.46 -5.67
C VAL A 111 13.02 12.65 -5.07
N PHE A 112 11.78 12.98 -5.44
CA PHE A 112 10.61 12.20 -5.08
C PHE A 112 10.33 11.13 -6.14
N LEU A 113 10.12 9.88 -5.72
CA LEU A 113 9.55 8.84 -6.56
C LEU A 113 8.02 8.94 -6.49
N GLY A 114 7.46 9.69 -7.45
CA GLY A 114 6.04 9.99 -7.54
C GLY A 114 5.20 8.74 -7.78
N ASN A 115 4.19 8.53 -6.93
CA ASN A 115 3.19 7.50 -7.17
C ASN A 115 2.01 8.04 -7.98
N TRP A 116 1.21 7.12 -8.52
CA TRP A 116 0.07 7.45 -9.38
C TRP A 116 -1.18 7.93 -8.63
N LYS A 117 -1.19 7.83 -7.29
CA LYS A 117 -2.40 8.05 -6.49
C LYS A 117 -2.64 9.56 -6.40
N LYS A 118 -3.52 10.05 -7.27
CA LYS A 118 -3.98 11.44 -7.25
C LYS A 118 -5.45 11.53 -6.85
N THR A 119 -5.78 12.48 -6.00
CA THR A 119 -7.17 12.78 -5.61
C THR A 119 -7.58 14.16 -6.11
N ALA A 120 -8.89 14.37 -6.28
CA ALA A 120 -9.42 15.69 -6.57
C ALA A 120 -9.56 16.46 -5.26
N GLY A 121 -8.84 17.57 -5.13
CA GLY A 121 -8.96 18.53 -4.04
C GLY A 121 -9.61 19.85 -4.49
N SER A 122 -9.79 20.77 -3.55
CA SER A 122 -10.36 22.11 -3.80
C SER A 122 -9.57 22.95 -4.81
N ASN A 123 -8.27 22.68 -4.95
CA ASN A 123 -7.36 23.39 -5.85
C ASN A 123 -6.96 22.56 -7.10
N GLY A 124 -7.68 21.48 -7.41
CA GLY A 124 -7.39 20.60 -8.54
C GLY A 124 -6.93 19.20 -8.11
N VAL A 125 -6.35 18.44 -9.04
CA VAL A 125 -5.84 17.10 -8.78
C VAL A 125 -4.46 17.19 -8.13
N CYS A 126 -4.16 16.36 -7.14
CA CYS A 126 -2.85 16.35 -6.48
C CYS A 126 -2.40 14.96 -5.98
N ASN A 127 -1.08 14.78 -5.84
CA ASN A 127 -0.52 13.63 -5.14
C ASN A 127 -0.68 13.79 -3.62
N VAL A 128 -1.54 12.97 -3.00
CA VAL A 128 -1.93 13.13 -1.60
C VAL A 128 -0.77 13.03 -0.61
N PHE A 129 0.28 12.27 -0.93
CA PHE A 129 1.38 12.03 0.00
C PHE A 129 2.54 13.01 -0.20
N LEU A 130 2.71 13.52 -1.41
CA LEU A 130 3.90 14.28 -1.80
C LEU A 130 3.64 15.78 -1.97
N GLU A 131 2.40 16.21 -2.22
CA GLU A 131 2.13 17.59 -2.64
C GLU A 131 2.62 18.65 -1.66
N ASP A 132 2.28 18.54 -0.38
CA ASP A 132 2.64 19.57 0.60
C ASP A 132 4.17 19.65 0.73
N LEU A 133 4.81 18.50 0.89
CA LEU A 133 6.26 18.40 1.04
C LEU A 133 7.03 18.85 -0.21
N ALA A 134 6.55 18.51 -1.41
CA ALA A 134 7.18 18.91 -2.67
C ALA A 134 7.02 20.42 -2.93
N ARG A 135 5.92 21.04 -2.48
CA ARG A 135 5.73 22.50 -2.57
C ARG A 135 6.67 23.25 -1.63
N ASP A 136 6.83 22.77 -0.40
CA ASP A 136 7.73 23.39 0.59
C ASP A 136 9.22 23.23 0.20
N LEU A 137 9.51 22.27 -0.67
CA LEU A 137 10.84 21.98 -1.20
C LEU A 137 10.97 22.28 -2.71
N ALA A 138 10.07 23.08 -3.30
CA ALA A 138 9.99 23.25 -4.76
C ALA A 138 11.31 23.71 -5.41
N ASP A 139 12.06 24.58 -4.72
CA ASP A 139 13.35 25.09 -5.20
C ASP A 139 14.45 24.02 -5.18
N ASP A 140 14.31 22.99 -4.36
CA ASP A 140 15.32 21.96 -4.10
C ASP A 140 14.91 20.56 -4.55
N CYS A 141 13.71 20.38 -5.13
CA CYS A 141 13.20 19.06 -5.48
C CYS A 141 12.90 18.81 -6.96
N SER A 142 12.80 17.53 -7.30
CA SER A 142 12.24 16.99 -8.55
C SER A 142 11.38 15.78 -8.27
N ILE A 143 10.43 15.49 -9.14
CA ILE A 143 9.57 14.31 -9.03
C ILE A 143 9.80 13.41 -10.24
N LEU A 144 10.17 12.15 -10.01
CA LEU A 144 10.18 11.08 -11.01
C LEU A 144 8.84 10.32 -10.92
N GLU A 145 7.93 10.55 -11.86
CA GLU A 145 6.60 9.93 -11.84
C GLU A 145 6.49 8.77 -12.83
N ARG A 146 6.03 7.62 -12.32
CA ARG A 146 5.74 6.43 -13.14
C ARG A 146 4.34 6.49 -13.77
N PRO A 147 4.17 6.00 -15.01
CA PRO A 147 2.85 5.90 -15.61
C PRO A 147 1.97 4.86 -14.90
N HIS A 148 0.68 5.16 -14.76
CA HIS A 148 -0.33 4.18 -14.32
C HIS A 148 -1.24 3.80 -15.47
N LYS A 149 -1.34 2.51 -15.78
CA LYS A 149 -2.06 2.01 -16.97
C LYS A 149 -1.64 2.76 -18.26
N LEU A 150 -0.34 3.05 -18.38
CA LEU A 150 0.25 3.79 -19.51
C LEU A 150 -0.30 5.21 -19.68
N ALA A 151 -0.70 5.86 -18.59
CA ALA A 151 -1.19 7.22 -18.59
C ALA A 151 -0.71 8.00 -17.35
N HIS A 152 -0.71 9.32 -17.50
CA HIS A 152 -0.45 10.29 -16.44
C HIS A 152 -1.66 11.19 -16.28
N VAL A 153 -1.90 11.62 -15.05
CA VAL A 153 -2.90 12.65 -14.73
C VAL A 153 -2.13 13.89 -14.32
N LYS A 154 -2.27 14.99 -15.08
CA LYS A 154 -1.60 16.25 -14.75
C LYS A 154 -2.14 16.82 -13.44
N ASP A 155 -1.27 17.39 -12.64
CA ASP A 155 -1.58 17.96 -11.34
C ASP A 155 -0.83 19.28 -11.10
N SER A 156 -0.99 19.82 -9.89
CA SER A 156 -0.32 21.04 -9.42
C SER A 156 1.20 20.97 -9.39
N LEU A 157 1.80 19.79 -9.55
CA LEU A 157 3.25 19.54 -9.47
C LEU A 157 3.86 19.25 -10.84
N GLU A 158 3.14 19.51 -11.94
CA GLU A 158 3.63 19.25 -13.30
C GLU A 158 4.98 19.92 -13.57
N ASP A 159 5.14 21.17 -13.10
CA ASP A 159 6.40 21.92 -13.23
C ASP A 159 7.56 21.31 -12.43
N LEU A 160 7.29 20.41 -11.49
CA LEU A 160 8.28 19.64 -10.71
C LEU A 160 8.51 18.23 -11.25
N THR A 161 7.66 17.76 -12.15
CA THR A 161 7.58 16.36 -12.57
C THR A 161 8.41 16.05 -13.81
N ILE A 162 9.01 14.86 -13.82
CA ILE A 162 9.65 14.20 -14.94
C ILE A 162 9.03 12.81 -15.04
N TYR A 163 8.40 12.52 -16.17
CA TYR A 163 7.79 11.22 -16.39
C TYR A 163 8.86 10.16 -16.72
N THR A 164 8.69 8.94 -16.21
CA THR A 164 9.64 7.84 -16.37
C THR A 164 9.24 6.85 -17.47
N ASP A 165 8.40 7.22 -18.44
CA ASP A 165 7.93 6.36 -19.53
C ASP A 165 9.08 5.70 -20.29
N ILE A 166 10.21 6.39 -20.46
CA ILE A 166 11.38 5.82 -21.15
C ILE A 166 11.96 4.62 -20.40
N LEU A 167 11.88 4.59 -19.07
CA LEU A 167 12.34 3.48 -18.25
C LEU A 167 11.42 2.27 -18.44
N GLU A 168 10.11 2.49 -18.38
CA GLU A 168 9.09 1.46 -18.60
C GLU A 168 9.18 0.90 -20.03
N ALA A 169 9.36 1.76 -21.04
CA ALA A 169 9.54 1.32 -22.42
C ALA A 169 10.82 0.49 -22.62
N ARG A 170 11.95 0.91 -22.04
CA ARG A 170 13.21 0.13 -22.08
C ARG A 170 13.04 -1.25 -21.44
N TRP A 171 12.35 -1.32 -20.30
CA TRP A 171 12.03 -2.58 -19.63
C TRP A 171 11.14 -3.48 -20.49
N LEU A 172 10.03 -2.96 -21.01
CA LEU A 172 9.08 -3.73 -21.84
C LEU A 172 9.72 -4.23 -23.13
N VAL A 173 10.55 -3.41 -23.79
CA VAL A 173 11.31 -3.85 -24.96
C VAL A 173 12.26 -4.97 -24.59
N ALA A 174 13.03 -4.83 -23.50
CA ALA A 174 13.95 -5.88 -23.05
C ALA A 174 13.22 -7.19 -22.72
N LEU A 175 12.00 -7.10 -22.17
CA LEU A 175 11.14 -8.24 -21.86
C LEU A 175 10.65 -8.92 -23.14
N ALA A 176 10.14 -8.14 -24.09
CA ALA A 176 9.65 -8.63 -25.38
C ALA A 176 10.76 -9.26 -26.24
N THR A 177 11.98 -8.72 -26.19
CA THR A 177 13.14 -9.29 -26.89
C THR A 177 13.82 -10.41 -26.10
N ARG A 178 13.29 -10.79 -24.93
CA ARG A 178 13.83 -11.85 -24.05
C ARG A 178 15.33 -11.65 -23.74
N LYS A 179 15.74 -10.38 -23.61
CA LYS A 179 17.16 -9.96 -23.53
C LYS A 179 17.92 -10.69 -22.41
N TRP A 180 17.25 -10.95 -21.30
CA TRP A 180 17.82 -11.56 -20.10
C TRP A 180 17.30 -12.98 -19.81
N GLU A 181 16.82 -13.70 -20.82
CA GLU A 181 16.27 -15.06 -20.66
C GLU A 181 17.25 -16.05 -20.01
N LYS A 182 18.56 -15.92 -20.29
CA LYS A 182 19.57 -16.76 -19.64
C LYS A 182 19.60 -16.54 -18.12
N ALA A 183 19.65 -15.29 -17.67
CA ALA A 183 19.62 -14.95 -16.25
C ALA A 183 18.31 -15.40 -15.60
N SER A 184 17.17 -15.20 -16.28
CA SER A 184 15.87 -15.69 -15.79
C SER A 184 15.85 -17.20 -15.59
N ARG A 185 16.48 -17.98 -16.48
CA ARG A 185 16.60 -19.44 -16.33
C ARG A 185 17.52 -19.83 -15.17
N CYS A 186 18.60 -19.09 -14.93
CA CYS A 186 19.47 -19.33 -13.78
C CYS A 186 18.70 -19.10 -12.46
N VAL A 187 17.95 -18.00 -12.36
CA VAL A 187 17.10 -17.71 -11.18
C VAL A 187 16.04 -18.80 -10.98
N LEU A 188 15.34 -19.21 -12.05
CA LEU A 188 14.37 -20.31 -11.96
C LEU A 188 14.99 -21.63 -11.53
N SER A 189 16.21 -21.92 -11.99
CA SER A 189 16.93 -23.13 -11.60
C SER A 189 17.27 -23.14 -10.11
N ASP A 190 17.67 -22.00 -9.54
CA ASP A 190 17.93 -21.90 -8.11
C ASP A 190 16.63 -21.95 -7.29
N LEU A 191 15.59 -21.26 -7.74
CA LEU A 191 14.27 -21.25 -7.10
C LEU A 191 13.59 -22.62 -7.07
N ALA A 192 13.94 -23.54 -7.99
CA ALA A 192 13.23 -24.81 -8.13
C ALA A 192 13.20 -25.62 -6.82
N GLU A 193 14.31 -25.66 -6.09
CA GLU A 193 14.39 -26.34 -4.79
C GLU A 193 13.56 -25.60 -3.73
N LEU A 194 13.72 -24.28 -3.61
CA LEU A 194 13.00 -23.47 -2.63
C LEU A 194 11.49 -23.54 -2.82
N VAL A 195 11.03 -23.54 -4.07
CA VAL A 195 9.61 -23.65 -4.39
C VAL A 195 9.09 -25.03 -3.99
N GLY A 196 9.83 -26.12 -4.23
CA GLY A 196 9.44 -27.45 -3.77
C GLY A 196 9.36 -27.54 -2.24
N LEU A 197 10.25 -26.85 -1.52
CA LEU A 197 10.21 -26.77 -0.06
C LEU A 197 9.01 -25.94 0.42
N LEU A 198 8.72 -24.79 -0.20
CA LEU A 198 7.54 -23.97 0.08
C LEU A 198 6.25 -24.78 -0.11
N GLU A 199 6.11 -25.48 -1.23
CA GLU A 199 4.93 -26.30 -1.53
C GLU A 199 4.71 -27.39 -0.49
N CYS A 200 5.79 -28.05 -0.08
CA CYS A 200 5.74 -29.08 0.95
C CYS A 200 5.35 -28.52 2.32
N GLU A 201 5.87 -27.34 2.69
CA GLU A 201 5.64 -26.75 4.01
C GLU A 201 4.24 -26.16 4.17
N PHE A 202 3.73 -25.52 3.12
CA PHE A 202 2.44 -24.83 3.16
C PHE A 202 1.28 -25.65 2.55
N ASP A 203 1.56 -26.86 2.03
CA ASP A 203 0.60 -27.73 1.34
C ASP A 203 -0.11 -26.99 0.19
N VAL A 204 0.67 -26.39 -0.70
CA VAL A 204 0.20 -25.60 -1.85
C VAL A 204 0.86 -26.04 -3.16
N GLU A 205 0.31 -25.60 -4.29
CA GLU A 205 0.90 -25.80 -5.62
C GLU A 205 1.20 -24.45 -6.28
N ILE A 206 2.47 -24.14 -6.51
CA ILE A 206 2.88 -22.89 -7.15
C ILE A 206 2.87 -23.06 -8.67
N ASP A 207 2.04 -22.28 -9.35
CA ASP A 207 1.98 -22.27 -10.82
C ASP A 207 3.35 -21.94 -11.42
N ARG A 208 3.97 -22.95 -12.06
CA ARG A 208 5.30 -22.86 -12.67
C ARG A 208 5.33 -21.91 -13.86
N GLU A 209 4.25 -21.80 -14.63
CA GLU A 209 4.17 -20.87 -15.75
C GLU A 209 4.07 -19.43 -15.25
N ALA A 210 3.22 -19.18 -14.24
CA ALA A 210 3.11 -17.87 -13.61
C ALA A 210 4.43 -17.46 -12.93
N LEU A 211 5.09 -18.39 -12.23
CA LEU A 211 6.42 -18.18 -11.64
C LEU A 211 7.46 -17.84 -12.71
N ALA A 212 7.47 -18.55 -13.84
CA ALA A 212 8.40 -18.27 -14.94
C ALA A 212 8.18 -16.88 -15.56
N LYS A 213 6.91 -16.49 -15.77
CA LYS A 213 6.55 -15.15 -16.25
C LYS A 213 6.97 -14.07 -15.26
N ARG A 214 6.65 -14.26 -13.97
CA ARG A 214 7.01 -13.33 -12.90
C ARG A 214 8.52 -13.20 -12.77
N THR A 215 9.25 -14.31 -12.80
CA THR A 215 10.72 -14.33 -12.76
C THR A 215 11.29 -13.57 -13.95
N SER A 216 10.82 -13.84 -15.16
CA SER A 216 11.28 -13.10 -16.34
C SER A 216 11.01 -11.60 -16.23
N TYR A 217 9.86 -11.20 -15.68
CA TYR A 217 9.51 -9.81 -15.47
C TYR A 217 10.46 -9.12 -14.49
N VAL A 218 10.67 -9.70 -13.29
CA VAL A 218 11.54 -9.09 -12.27
C VAL A 218 13.00 -9.06 -12.68
N VAL A 219 13.52 -10.14 -13.28
CA VAL A 219 14.92 -10.23 -13.72
C VAL A 219 15.20 -9.22 -14.83
N THR A 220 14.30 -9.13 -15.81
CA THR A 220 14.46 -8.13 -16.88
C THR A 220 14.36 -6.71 -16.32
N GLY A 221 13.44 -6.50 -15.36
CA GLY A 221 13.24 -5.21 -14.70
C GLY A 221 14.47 -4.77 -13.95
N TYR A 222 15.04 -5.66 -13.13
CA TYR A 222 16.30 -5.46 -12.45
C TYR A 222 17.38 -4.91 -13.38
N TYR A 223 17.78 -5.67 -14.41
CA TYR A 223 18.88 -5.23 -15.29
C TYR A 223 18.58 -3.97 -16.10
N ALA A 224 17.31 -3.78 -16.53
CA ALA A 224 16.94 -2.60 -17.31
C ALA A 224 16.90 -1.34 -16.45
N LEU A 225 16.31 -1.43 -15.26
CA LEU A 225 16.14 -0.33 -14.32
C LEU A 225 17.44 0.00 -13.60
N SER A 226 18.23 -0.98 -13.11
CA SER A 226 19.51 -0.72 -12.44
C SER A 226 20.44 0.12 -13.32
N LYS A 227 20.54 -0.24 -14.61
CA LYS A 227 21.33 0.54 -15.57
C LYS A 227 20.83 1.99 -15.66
N SER A 228 19.52 2.16 -15.78
CA SER A 228 18.94 3.49 -16.00
C SER A 228 19.00 4.35 -14.74
N PHE A 229 18.76 3.78 -13.56
CA PHE A 229 18.92 4.47 -12.29
C PHE A 229 20.38 4.85 -12.03
N CYS A 230 21.33 3.96 -12.34
CA CYS A 230 22.75 4.29 -12.21
C CYS A 230 23.13 5.48 -13.10
N GLU A 231 22.68 5.51 -14.37
CA GLU A 231 22.88 6.65 -15.28
C GLU A 231 22.25 7.95 -14.75
N ILE A 232 21.04 7.88 -14.18
CA ILE A 232 20.32 9.04 -13.64
C ILE A 232 21.00 9.57 -12.38
N PHE A 233 21.14 8.73 -11.35
CA PHE A 233 21.54 9.16 -10.02
C PHE A 233 23.05 9.38 -9.89
N SER A 234 23.90 8.74 -10.70
CA SER A 234 25.33 9.08 -10.74
C SER A 234 25.58 10.50 -11.26
N ARG A 235 24.64 11.03 -12.06
CA ARG A 235 24.72 12.37 -12.64
C ARG A 235 23.97 13.40 -11.80
N TRP A 236 22.78 13.06 -11.32
CA TRP A 236 21.95 14.00 -10.56
C TRP A 236 22.45 14.19 -9.13
N GLN A 237 23.01 13.13 -8.52
CA GLN A 237 23.57 13.12 -7.16
C GLN A 237 22.72 13.89 -6.13
N PRO A 238 21.43 13.56 -5.96
CA PRO A 238 20.64 14.16 -4.90
C PRO A 238 21.19 13.80 -3.51
N GLU A 239 20.91 14.64 -2.53
CA GLU A 239 21.25 14.42 -1.12
C GLU A 239 20.34 13.35 -0.49
N CYS A 240 19.10 13.20 -0.98
CA CYS A 240 18.24 12.06 -0.64
C CYS A 240 17.15 11.78 -1.68
N VAL A 241 16.58 10.57 -1.63
CA VAL A 241 15.39 10.18 -2.39
C VAL A 241 14.22 9.87 -1.45
N VAL A 242 13.02 10.33 -1.80
CA VAL A 242 11.79 10.07 -1.04
C VAL A 242 10.81 9.25 -1.87
N GLU A 243 10.34 8.12 -1.36
CA GLU A 243 9.41 7.21 -2.00
C GLU A 243 8.17 6.94 -1.14
N VAL A 244 7.19 6.19 -1.66
CA VAL A 244 5.91 5.97 -0.97
C VAL A 244 5.53 4.48 -0.91
N GLU A 245 6.25 3.59 -1.61
CA GLU A 245 5.98 2.13 -1.67
C GLU A 245 7.25 1.34 -2.04
N HIS A 246 8.07 0.98 -1.05
CA HIS A 246 9.39 0.41 -1.34
C HIS A 246 9.33 -0.96 -2.03
N TYR A 247 8.29 -1.77 -1.76
CA TYR A 247 8.24 -3.18 -2.17
C TYR A 247 7.86 -3.42 -3.64
N SER A 248 7.69 -2.35 -4.43
CA SER A 248 7.57 -2.47 -5.87
C SER A 248 8.93 -2.82 -6.50
N VAL A 249 8.96 -3.59 -7.59
CA VAL A 249 10.21 -3.92 -8.30
C VAL A 249 11.01 -2.66 -8.67
N PHE A 250 10.30 -1.58 -9.01
CA PHE A 250 10.91 -0.30 -9.34
C PHE A 250 11.64 0.30 -8.14
N CYS A 251 11.00 0.36 -6.97
CA CYS A 251 11.56 0.97 -5.77
C CYS A 251 12.67 0.09 -5.18
N LEU A 252 12.46 -1.23 -5.08
CA LEU A 252 13.51 -2.17 -4.66
C LEU A 252 14.79 -1.97 -5.49
N VAL A 253 14.69 -2.03 -6.82
CA VAL A 253 15.85 -1.87 -7.71
C VAL A 253 16.46 -0.46 -7.60
N CYS A 254 15.65 0.57 -7.42
CA CYS A 254 16.13 1.92 -7.20
C CYS A 254 16.93 2.02 -5.89
N ASN A 255 16.41 1.48 -4.79
CA ASN A 255 17.02 1.53 -3.46
C ASN A 255 18.40 0.87 -3.45
N GLU A 256 18.54 -0.29 -4.10
CA GLU A 256 19.85 -0.94 -4.22
C GLU A 256 20.87 -0.04 -4.94
N VAL A 257 20.50 0.55 -6.08
CA VAL A 257 21.38 1.46 -6.83
C VAL A 257 21.71 2.71 -6.03
N LEU A 258 20.74 3.28 -5.32
CA LEU A 258 20.93 4.45 -4.48
C LEU A 258 21.92 4.15 -3.34
N HIS A 259 21.81 2.99 -2.69
CA HIS A 259 22.78 2.55 -1.68
C HIS A 259 24.19 2.37 -2.26
N GLU A 260 24.33 1.80 -3.47
CA GLU A 260 25.64 1.69 -4.14
C GLU A 260 26.28 3.06 -4.42
N LEU A 261 25.45 4.08 -4.65
CA LEU A 261 25.87 5.46 -4.86
C LEU A 261 26.00 6.26 -3.55
N GLY A 262 25.67 5.67 -2.40
CA GLY A 262 25.68 6.35 -1.10
C GLY A 262 24.57 7.41 -0.94
N ILE A 263 23.48 7.31 -1.69
CA ILE A 263 22.34 8.22 -1.62
C ILE A 263 21.28 7.61 -0.69
N PRO A 264 20.90 8.30 0.40
CA PRO A 264 19.93 7.78 1.35
C PRO A 264 18.48 7.82 0.82
N VAL A 265 17.67 6.86 1.26
CA VAL A 265 16.27 6.71 0.85
C VAL A 265 15.30 6.79 2.03
N ILE A 266 14.23 7.56 1.87
CA ILE A 266 13.14 7.70 2.84
C ILE A 266 11.84 7.20 2.20
N GLU A 267 11.17 6.23 2.79
CA GLU A 267 9.80 5.85 2.41
C GLU A 267 8.79 6.55 3.31
N LEU A 268 7.77 7.18 2.71
CA LEU A 268 6.58 7.65 3.41
C LEU A 268 5.53 6.54 3.42
N GLN A 269 5.03 6.20 4.59
CA GLN A 269 3.92 5.25 4.71
C GLN A 269 2.70 5.76 3.92
N HIS A 270 2.08 4.89 3.11
CA HIS A 270 0.98 5.26 2.21
C HIS A 270 -0.36 4.61 2.55
N GLY A 271 -0.33 3.64 3.45
CA GLY A 271 -1.44 2.77 3.75
C GLY A 271 -1.16 1.90 4.96
N GLN A 272 -1.96 0.86 5.14
CA GLN A 272 -1.81 -0.03 6.27
C GLN A 272 -0.52 -0.84 6.19
N ILE A 273 0.27 -0.79 7.26
CA ILE A 273 1.36 -1.73 7.52
C ILE A 273 1.08 -2.50 8.81
N GLY A 274 1.80 -3.60 9.06
CA GLY A 274 1.62 -4.38 10.28
C GLY A 274 1.90 -5.87 10.07
N PRO A 275 1.51 -6.73 11.02
CA PRO A 275 2.00 -8.12 11.11
C PRO A 275 1.47 -9.02 9.99
N GLY A 276 0.38 -8.63 9.33
CA GLY A 276 -0.17 -9.35 8.17
C GLY A 276 0.43 -8.94 6.83
N HIS A 277 1.31 -7.94 6.79
CA HIS A 277 1.84 -7.38 5.54
C HIS A 277 3.27 -7.86 5.27
N ILE A 278 3.46 -8.90 4.46
CA ILE A 278 4.77 -9.54 4.24
C ILE A 278 5.89 -8.57 3.80
N ALA A 279 5.55 -7.50 3.08
CA ALA A 279 6.55 -6.53 2.65
C ALA A 279 7.15 -5.67 3.78
N TYR A 280 6.45 -5.52 4.90
CA TYR A 280 6.95 -4.83 6.10
C TYR A 280 7.27 -5.82 7.23
N ASN A 281 7.51 -7.08 6.85
CA ASN A 281 7.92 -8.16 7.72
C ASN A 281 9.12 -8.89 7.09
N LEU A 282 10.30 -8.55 7.60
CA LEU A 282 11.62 -8.91 7.12
C LEU A 282 12.49 -9.15 8.35
N ASP A 283 12.87 -10.40 8.59
CA ASP A 283 13.61 -10.78 9.79
C ASP A 283 14.94 -11.46 9.45
N ALA A 284 15.76 -10.82 8.60
CA ALA A 284 17.03 -11.35 8.17
C ALA A 284 18.14 -10.27 8.17
N PRO A 285 19.39 -10.59 8.52
CA PRO A 285 20.49 -9.62 8.53
C PRO A 285 20.77 -8.99 7.15
N ASP A 286 20.74 -9.80 6.09
CA ASP A 286 21.13 -9.38 4.74
C ASP A 286 19.99 -8.72 3.96
N CYS A 287 18.82 -8.52 4.57
CA CYS A 287 17.67 -8.03 3.84
C CYS A 287 17.58 -6.51 3.72
N GLY A 288 18.50 -5.75 4.32
CA GLY A 288 18.53 -4.28 4.30
C GLY A 288 18.87 -3.64 2.95
N ARG A 289 19.50 -4.39 2.02
CA ARG A 289 19.96 -3.90 0.70
C ARG A 289 18.91 -3.19 -0.14
N TYR A 290 17.66 -3.65 -0.07
CA TYR A 290 16.55 -3.11 -0.87
C TYR A 290 15.60 -2.23 -0.07
N LEU A 291 15.84 -2.10 1.25
CA LEU A 291 14.97 -1.35 2.15
C LEU A 291 15.41 0.10 2.23
N PRO A 292 14.46 1.04 2.33
CA PRO A 292 14.81 2.43 2.54
C PRO A 292 15.57 2.61 3.87
N ASP A 293 16.48 3.58 3.92
CA ASP A 293 17.21 3.95 5.15
C ASP A 293 16.28 4.43 6.26
N ARG A 294 15.17 5.07 5.88
CA ARG A 294 14.11 5.49 6.80
C ARG A 294 12.73 5.14 6.26
N ILE A 295 11.85 4.65 7.13
CA ILE A 295 10.42 4.48 6.89
C ILE A 295 9.70 5.45 7.83
N ALA A 296 9.13 6.50 7.26
CA ALA A 296 8.35 7.51 7.93
C ALA A 296 6.92 6.98 8.14
N ALA A 297 6.72 6.41 9.32
CA ALA A 297 5.47 5.79 9.74
C ALA A 297 4.47 6.81 10.27
N PHE A 298 3.18 6.49 10.19
CA PHE A 298 2.12 7.35 10.69
C PHE A 298 2.13 7.53 12.21
N GLY A 299 2.73 6.63 12.97
CA GLY A 299 2.71 6.61 14.43
C GLY A 299 3.49 5.42 15.00
N GLN A 300 3.75 5.45 16.32
CA GLN A 300 4.53 4.41 17.00
C GLN A 300 3.88 3.02 16.89
N TYR A 301 2.56 2.97 16.88
CA TYR A 301 1.78 1.76 16.63
C TYR A 301 2.25 0.99 15.39
N TRP A 302 2.42 1.69 14.27
CA TRP A 302 2.80 1.08 13.00
C TRP A 302 4.23 0.53 13.02
N ILE A 303 5.09 1.12 13.86
CA ILE A 303 6.46 0.66 14.09
C ILE A 303 6.43 -0.62 14.92
N ASP A 304 5.69 -0.61 16.03
CA ASP A 304 5.66 -1.72 17.00
C ASP A 304 5.10 -3.02 16.38
N GLU A 305 4.17 -2.88 15.43
CA GLU A 305 3.47 -3.97 14.74
C GLU A 305 4.21 -4.51 13.50
N CYS A 306 5.36 -3.94 13.13
CA CYS A 306 6.19 -4.40 12.02
C CYS A 306 7.50 -5.05 12.48
N VAL A 307 7.97 -6.02 11.69
CA VAL A 307 9.28 -6.66 11.87
C VAL A 307 10.19 -6.22 10.72
N VAL A 308 11.14 -5.34 10.99
CA VAL A 308 12.07 -4.81 9.98
C VAL A 308 13.47 -4.76 10.58
N PRO A 309 14.56 -5.04 9.82
CA PRO A 309 15.91 -4.98 10.35
C PRO A 309 16.29 -3.55 10.77
N ASP A 310 17.02 -3.44 11.88
CA ASP A 310 17.38 -2.18 12.52
C ASP A 310 16.16 -1.29 12.80
N ARG A 311 15.02 -1.87 13.19
CA ARG A 311 13.73 -1.16 13.31
C ARG A 311 13.82 0.20 14.00
N ASP A 312 14.50 0.27 15.14
CA ASP A 312 14.61 1.50 15.94
C ASP A 312 15.41 2.61 15.22
N ARG A 313 16.29 2.24 14.29
CA ARG A 313 17.02 3.17 13.42
C ARG A 313 16.27 3.47 12.13
N ARG A 314 15.56 2.47 11.59
CA ARG A 314 14.97 2.51 10.25
C ARG A 314 13.56 3.10 10.26
N MET A 315 12.76 2.85 11.28
CA MET A 315 11.38 3.34 11.33
C MET A 315 11.29 4.55 12.28
N ILE A 316 10.54 5.57 11.86
CA ILE A 316 10.31 6.78 12.65
C ILE A 316 8.87 7.24 12.50
N ALA A 317 8.24 7.60 13.61
CA ALA A 317 6.89 8.13 13.61
C ALA A 317 6.92 9.60 13.19
N VAL A 318 6.25 9.94 12.09
CA VAL A 318 6.16 11.32 11.60
C VAL A 318 4.74 11.85 11.61
N GLY A 319 3.74 10.99 11.39
CA GLY A 319 2.33 11.38 11.24
C GLY A 319 1.80 11.13 9.83
N SER A 320 0.53 11.46 9.59
CA SER A 320 -0.09 11.34 8.26
C SER A 320 -0.52 12.71 7.74
N ILE A 321 0.22 13.22 6.74
CA ILE A 321 -0.07 14.51 6.09
C ILE A 321 -1.50 14.54 5.51
N PRO A 322 -1.96 13.52 4.74
CA PRO A 322 -3.33 13.50 4.25
C PRO A 322 -4.38 13.58 5.37
N LEU A 323 -4.19 12.81 6.44
CA LEU A 323 -5.16 12.75 7.54
C LEU A 323 -5.25 14.07 8.30
N GLU A 324 -4.11 14.69 8.61
CA GLU A 324 -4.10 15.99 9.30
C GLU A 324 -4.71 17.09 8.44
N ARG A 325 -4.47 17.05 7.11
CA ARG A 325 -5.12 17.96 6.16
C ARG A 325 -6.64 17.80 6.20
N GLY A 326 -7.13 16.57 6.17
CA GLY A 326 -8.55 16.24 6.29
C GLY A 326 -9.16 16.74 7.60
N LEU A 327 -8.51 16.45 8.73
CA LEU A 327 -8.94 16.91 10.06
C LEU A 327 -9.00 18.44 10.14
N LYS A 328 -8.00 19.16 9.63
CA LYS A 328 -8.00 20.64 9.59
C LYS A 328 -9.18 21.18 8.77
N ALA A 329 -9.40 20.66 7.55
CA ALA A 329 -10.51 21.08 6.70
C ALA A 329 -11.89 20.80 7.33
N SER A 330 -11.98 19.76 8.17
CA SER A 330 -13.20 19.41 8.93
C SER A 330 -13.65 20.50 9.88
N PHE A 331 -12.70 21.02 10.68
CA PHE A 331 -12.97 22.02 11.72
C PHE A 331 -13.43 23.36 11.13
N ASP A 332 -13.06 23.65 9.89
CA ASP A 332 -13.48 24.87 9.20
C ASP A 332 -14.93 24.76 8.71
N ILE A 333 -15.38 23.56 8.28
CA ILE A 333 -16.75 23.33 7.81
C ILE A 333 -17.77 23.28 8.97
N GLU A 334 -17.41 22.69 10.12
CA GLU A 334 -18.29 22.63 11.30
C GLU A 334 -18.71 24.03 11.81
N LYS A 335 -17.91 25.07 11.53
CA LYS A 335 -18.23 26.46 11.87
C LYS A 335 -19.26 27.09 10.92
N GLU A 336 -19.43 26.56 9.72
CA GLU A 336 -20.19 27.20 8.63
C GLU A 336 -21.56 26.56 8.34
N GLN A 337 -21.80 25.30 8.72
CA GLN A 337 -23.10 24.64 8.46
C GLN A 337 -23.55 23.75 9.62
N VAL A 338 -24.65 24.16 10.28
CA VAL A 338 -25.48 23.28 11.11
C VAL A 338 -26.76 23.01 10.31
N ASP A 339 -26.69 22.07 9.38
CA ASP A 339 -27.91 21.51 8.78
C ASP A 339 -28.25 20.21 9.52
N GLU A 340 -29.53 19.94 9.76
CA GLU A 340 -30.03 18.72 10.40
C GLU A 340 -29.66 17.49 9.54
N HIS A 341 -28.47 16.95 9.75
CA HIS A 341 -28.02 15.75 9.03
C HIS A 341 -28.70 14.54 9.65
N VAL A 342 -29.43 13.79 8.82
CA VAL A 342 -29.90 12.44 9.17
C VAL A 342 -28.68 11.58 9.53
N PRO A 343 -28.63 10.96 10.72
CA PRO A 343 -27.48 10.15 11.13
C PRO A 343 -27.29 9.00 10.15
N PHE A 344 -26.02 8.64 9.89
CA PHE A 344 -25.73 7.55 8.95
C PHE A 344 -24.60 6.66 9.42
N VAL A 345 -24.73 5.39 9.05
CA VAL A 345 -23.70 4.35 9.19
C VAL A 345 -22.85 4.37 7.93
N LEU A 346 -21.55 4.63 8.08
CA LEU A 346 -20.59 4.51 6.99
C LEU A 346 -20.07 3.08 6.94
N VAL A 347 -20.35 2.35 5.86
CA VAL A 347 -19.81 1.02 5.61
C VAL A 347 -18.71 1.14 4.54
N VAL A 348 -17.49 0.76 4.88
CA VAL A 348 -16.33 0.86 3.99
C VAL A 348 -16.05 -0.51 3.38
N SER A 349 -16.14 -0.61 2.05
CA SER A 349 -15.79 -1.84 1.36
C SER A 349 -14.26 -1.97 1.17
N GLN A 350 -13.83 -3.16 0.78
CA GLN A 350 -12.45 -3.49 0.48
C GLN A 350 -12.42 -4.40 -0.74
N GLY A 351 -11.35 -4.29 -1.56
CA GLY A 351 -11.33 -4.83 -2.93
C GLY A 351 -11.68 -6.31 -3.13
N TYR A 352 -11.72 -7.13 -2.08
CA TYR A 352 -12.35 -8.45 -2.07
C TYR A 352 -12.70 -8.86 -0.64
N ASP A 353 -13.95 -9.27 -0.39
CA ASP A 353 -14.45 -9.63 0.95
C ASP A 353 -15.43 -10.82 0.92
N ASN A 354 -15.51 -11.55 -0.20
CA ASN A 354 -16.48 -12.63 -0.42
C ASN A 354 -17.96 -12.22 -0.22
N GLY A 355 -18.31 -10.94 -0.45
CA GLY A 355 -19.67 -10.45 -0.31
C GLY A 355 -20.08 -10.14 1.14
N ALA A 356 -19.14 -10.19 2.09
CA ALA A 356 -19.42 -9.94 3.51
C ALA A 356 -20.00 -8.55 3.76
N VAL A 357 -19.42 -7.50 3.16
CA VAL A 357 -19.94 -6.12 3.29
C VAL A 357 -21.33 -6.01 2.72
N SER A 358 -21.58 -6.60 1.56
CA SER A 358 -22.87 -6.47 0.89
C SER A 358 -23.99 -7.25 1.59
N SER A 359 -23.70 -8.45 2.09
CA SER A 359 -24.64 -9.18 2.95
C SER A 359 -24.97 -8.36 4.19
N PHE A 360 -23.95 -7.83 4.87
CA PHE A 360 -24.13 -6.98 6.05
C PHE A 360 -25.00 -5.76 5.76
N VAL A 361 -24.73 -5.03 4.66
CA VAL A 361 -25.51 -3.86 4.25
C VAL A 361 -26.96 -4.22 3.95
N CYS A 362 -27.20 -5.32 3.24
CA CYS A 362 -28.55 -5.77 2.92
C CYS A 362 -29.35 -6.15 4.18
N ASP A 363 -28.72 -6.84 5.12
CA ASP A 363 -29.36 -7.24 6.37
C ASP A 363 -29.60 -6.05 7.28
N LEU A 364 -28.65 -5.11 7.36
CA LEU A 364 -28.80 -3.85 8.09
C LEU A 364 -29.94 -2.99 7.51
N ALA A 365 -30.07 -2.94 6.18
CA ALA A 365 -31.14 -2.21 5.51
C ALA A 365 -32.53 -2.80 5.77
N ARG A 366 -32.61 -4.10 6.09
CA ARG A 366 -33.86 -4.81 6.43
C ARG A 366 -34.20 -4.78 7.92
N ASP A 367 -33.23 -4.49 8.79
CA ASP A 367 -33.45 -4.46 10.24
C ASP A 367 -34.26 -3.22 10.65
N PRO A 368 -35.47 -3.38 11.24
CA PRO A 368 -36.30 -2.24 11.64
C PRO A 368 -35.67 -1.35 12.70
N ARG A 369 -34.76 -1.88 13.51
CA ARG A 369 -34.04 -1.12 14.56
C ARG A 369 -33.05 -0.14 13.97
N ALA A 370 -32.61 -0.34 12.72
CA ALA A 370 -31.71 0.55 12.02
C ALA A 370 -32.43 1.64 11.20
N ASN A 371 -33.77 1.71 11.26
CA ASN A 371 -34.58 2.62 10.42
C ASN A 371 -34.29 4.11 10.61
N GLU A 372 -33.73 4.50 11.75
CA GLU A 372 -33.32 5.88 12.03
C GLU A 372 -32.04 6.29 11.29
N TYR A 373 -31.24 5.32 10.79
CA TYR A 373 -29.99 5.59 10.10
C TYR A 373 -30.13 5.44 8.58
N ARG A 374 -29.48 6.35 7.86
CA ARG A 374 -29.10 6.11 6.46
C ARG A 374 -27.88 5.18 6.43
N ILE A 375 -27.73 4.38 5.38
CA ILE A 375 -26.57 3.51 5.20
C ILE A 375 -25.80 4.05 4.00
N VAL A 376 -24.52 4.40 4.19
CA VAL A 376 -23.65 4.90 3.13
C VAL A 376 -22.54 3.89 2.91
N VAL A 377 -22.43 3.34 1.71
CA VAL A 377 -21.38 2.39 1.34
C VAL A 377 -20.29 3.14 0.57
N LYS A 378 -19.10 3.24 1.16
CA LYS A 378 -17.92 3.81 0.49
C LYS A 378 -17.11 2.71 -0.18
N LEU A 379 -17.15 2.70 -1.51
CA LEU A 379 -16.49 1.68 -2.31
C LEU A 379 -14.97 1.81 -2.32
N HIS A 380 -14.26 0.69 -2.33
CA HIS A 380 -12.83 0.64 -2.56
C HIS A 380 -12.52 1.19 -3.98
N PRO A 381 -11.42 1.95 -4.19
CA PRO A 381 -11.11 2.53 -5.49
C PRO A 381 -11.06 1.52 -6.65
N SER A 382 -10.65 0.27 -6.40
CA SER A 382 -10.61 -0.79 -7.42
C SER A 382 -12.00 -1.26 -7.86
N GLU A 383 -13.03 -1.07 -7.04
CA GLU A 383 -14.39 -1.57 -7.27
C GLU A 383 -15.27 -0.58 -8.02
N ARG A 384 -14.92 0.72 -8.04
CA ARG A 384 -15.80 1.78 -8.57
C ARG A 384 -16.39 1.49 -9.96
N ASN A 385 -15.63 0.84 -10.83
CA ASN A 385 -16.08 0.52 -12.20
C ASN A 385 -16.80 -0.83 -12.33
N SER A 386 -16.74 -1.68 -11.31
CA SER A 386 -17.24 -3.07 -11.35
C SER A 386 -18.13 -3.43 -10.16
N TRP A 387 -18.43 -2.50 -9.26
CA TRP A 387 -19.11 -2.80 -8.00
C TRP A 387 -20.48 -3.47 -8.20
N ARG A 388 -21.22 -3.13 -9.26
CA ARG A 388 -22.50 -3.78 -9.59
C ARG A 388 -22.35 -5.26 -9.95
N VAL A 389 -21.17 -5.67 -10.40
CA VAL A 389 -20.81 -7.06 -10.69
C VAL A 389 -20.24 -7.75 -9.45
N VAL A 390 -19.45 -7.03 -8.65
CA VAL A 390 -18.84 -7.56 -7.42
C VAL A 390 -19.87 -7.70 -6.29
N HIS A 391 -20.85 -6.79 -6.24
CA HIS A 391 -21.86 -6.67 -5.21
C HIS A 391 -23.27 -6.49 -5.83
N PRO A 392 -23.77 -7.48 -6.60
CA PRO A 392 -25.04 -7.35 -7.32
C PRO A 392 -26.22 -7.11 -6.38
N GLU A 393 -26.21 -7.67 -5.18
CA GLU A 393 -27.24 -7.47 -4.13
C GLU A 393 -27.39 -6.00 -3.70
N LEU A 394 -26.33 -5.18 -3.82
CA LEU A 394 -26.39 -3.74 -3.54
C LEU A 394 -27.12 -2.95 -4.63
N THR A 395 -27.55 -3.58 -5.73
CA THR A 395 -28.42 -2.94 -6.73
C THR A 395 -29.90 -3.05 -6.38
N GLU A 396 -30.26 -3.95 -5.46
CA GLU A 396 -31.64 -4.24 -5.06
C GLU A 396 -32.03 -3.58 -3.73
N VAL A 397 -31.07 -2.95 -3.05
CA VAL A 397 -31.32 -2.22 -1.81
C VAL A 397 -32.06 -0.92 -2.11
N GLY A 398 -33.16 -0.68 -1.37
CA GLY A 398 -34.01 0.50 -1.56
C GLY A 398 -33.33 1.83 -1.21
N THR A 399 -34.10 2.92 -1.19
CA THR A 399 -33.62 4.31 -1.04
C THR A 399 -32.86 4.63 0.25
N ARG A 400 -32.77 3.68 1.20
CA ARG A 400 -32.01 3.83 2.46
C ARG A 400 -30.51 3.61 2.32
N VAL A 401 -30.08 2.92 1.25
CA VAL A 401 -28.66 2.67 0.98
C VAL A 401 -28.17 3.62 -0.09
N GLU A 402 -27.15 4.40 0.23
CA GLU A 402 -26.41 5.25 -0.69
C GLU A 402 -25.09 4.58 -1.06
N ILE A 403 -24.78 4.48 -2.35
CA ILE A 403 -23.46 4.06 -2.81
C ILE A 403 -22.63 5.32 -3.11
N ALA A 404 -21.62 5.58 -2.30
CA ALA A 404 -20.77 6.76 -2.38
C ALA A 404 -19.69 6.62 -3.47
N GLU A 405 -20.11 6.80 -4.73
CA GLU A 405 -19.21 6.72 -5.90
C GLU A 405 -18.21 7.89 -5.98
N THR A 406 -18.56 9.05 -5.41
CA THR A 406 -17.74 10.28 -5.39
C THR A 406 -17.52 10.78 -3.95
N GLY A 407 -16.80 11.90 -3.77
CA GLY A 407 -16.52 12.50 -2.47
C GLY A 407 -15.29 11.96 -1.75
N ASP A 408 -14.64 12.83 -0.98
CA ASP A 408 -13.48 12.49 -0.15
C ASP A 408 -13.92 11.66 1.06
N ILE A 409 -13.09 10.70 1.49
CA ILE A 409 -13.36 9.89 2.67
C ILE A 409 -13.48 10.75 3.93
N ASP A 410 -12.70 11.83 4.02
CA ASP A 410 -12.73 12.77 5.15
C ASP A 410 -14.13 13.36 5.36
N TRP A 411 -14.83 13.72 4.28
CA TRP A 411 -16.19 14.26 4.36
C TRP A 411 -17.15 13.29 5.04
N TYR A 412 -17.04 11.99 4.70
CA TYR A 412 -17.86 10.93 5.27
C TYR A 412 -17.45 10.64 6.71
N LEU A 413 -16.14 10.56 7.00
CA LEU A 413 -15.62 10.32 8.34
C LEU A 413 -15.98 11.43 9.31
N GLN A 414 -16.09 12.69 8.88
CA GLN A 414 -16.56 13.79 9.73
C GLN A 414 -18.01 13.60 10.19
N ARG A 415 -18.88 13.18 9.28
CA ARG A 415 -20.35 13.20 9.47
C ARG A 415 -20.95 11.88 9.90
N ALA A 416 -20.23 10.78 9.68
CA ALA A 416 -20.71 9.45 10.07
C ALA A 416 -20.98 9.38 11.57
N THR A 417 -22.04 8.67 11.94
CA THR A 417 -22.34 8.34 13.34
C THR A 417 -21.40 7.24 13.82
N VAL A 418 -21.24 6.19 13.00
CA VAL A 418 -20.35 5.05 13.23
C VAL A 418 -19.77 4.59 11.91
N VAL A 419 -18.61 3.93 11.96
CA VAL A 419 -17.92 3.38 10.79
C VAL A 419 -17.83 1.86 10.93
N VAL A 420 -18.17 1.13 9.88
CA VAL A 420 -18.11 -0.33 9.81
C VAL A 420 -17.23 -0.75 8.64
N GLY A 421 -16.38 -1.75 8.84
CA GLY A 421 -15.61 -2.36 7.75
C GLY A 421 -14.91 -3.63 8.21
N ILE A 422 -13.91 -4.09 7.46
CA ILE A 422 -13.18 -5.31 7.77
C ILE A 422 -11.72 -4.99 8.12
N SER A 423 -10.92 -4.54 7.15
CA SER A 423 -9.48 -4.35 7.34
C SER A 423 -8.90 -3.07 6.72
N SER A 424 -9.76 -2.16 6.24
CA SER A 424 -9.32 -0.93 5.56
C SER A 424 -8.57 0.04 6.49
N THR A 425 -7.58 0.77 5.96
CA THR A 425 -6.91 1.87 6.66
C THR A 425 -7.89 2.95 7.14
N VAL A 426 -9.02 3.10 6.46
CA VAL A 426 -10.10 4.02 6.83
C VAL A 426 -10.63 3.75 8.24
N LEU A 427 -10.55 2.51 8.74
CA LEU A 427 -10.93 2.18 10.12
C LEU A 427 -9.98 2.81 11.14
N PHE A 428 -8.70 2.94 10.81
CA PHE A 428 -7.72 3.66 11.63
C PHE A 428 -7.92 5.18 11.52
N GLU A 429 -8.26 5.69 10.34
CA GLU A 429 -8.56 7.11 10.13
C GLU A 429 -9.81 7.52 10.93
N ALA A 430 -10.84 6.68 10.94
CA ALA A 430 -12.07 6.89 11.72
C ALA A 430 -11.81 7.12 13.21
N ILE A 431 -10.80 6.45 13.78
CA ILE A 431 -10.35 6.65 15.17
C ILE A 431 -9.80 8.07 15.38
N ALA A 432 -9.07 8.62 14.41
CA ALA A 432 -8.56 10.00 14.48
C ALA A 432 -9.69 11.04 14.45
N TYR A 433 -10.78 10.72 13.74
CA TYR A 433 -12.06 11.44 13.73
C TYR A 433 -12.95 11.15 14.95
N ARG A 434 -12.45 10.40 15.94
CA ARG A 434 -13.17 9.99 17.16
C ARG A 434 -14.48 9.25 16.87
N LYS A 435 -14.55 8.49 15.77
CA LYS A 435 -15.72 7.69 15.45
C LYS A 435 -15.67 6.34 16.14
N ARG A 436 -16.85 5.82 16.50
CA ARG A 436 -16.99 4.42 16.89
C ARG A 436 -16.78 3.54 15.67
N VAL A 437 -15.92 2.54 15.81
CA VAL A 437 -15.53 1.63 14.73
C VAL A 437 -16.00 0.22 15.04
N PHE A 438 -16.66 -0.40 14.07
CA PHE A 438 -17.03 -1.80 14.12
C PHE A 438 -16.30 -2.58 13.03
N ILE A 439 -15.77 -3.74 13.40
CA ILE A 439 -15.09 -4.65 12.49
C ILE A 439 -16.01 -5.85 12.26
N LEU A 440 -16.29 -6.17 11.00
CA LEU A 440 -17.01 -7.38 10.64
C LEU A 440 -16.10 -8.60 10.81
N ASP A 441 -16.58 -9.60 11.55
CA ASP A 441 -15.88 -10.85 11.83
C ASP A 441 -15.77 -11.70 10.56
N THR A 442 -14.65 -11.52 9.88
CA THR A 442 -14.26 -12.24 8.67
C THR A 442 -12.82 -12.71 8.83
N VAL A 443 -12.35 -13.55 7.90
CA VAL A 443 -10.95 -14.00 7.90
C VAL A 443 -9.95 -12.84 7.90
N ASP A 444 -10.28 -11.71 7.27
CA ASP A 444 -9.38 -10.54 7.19
C ASP A 444 -9.53 -9.56 8.36
N SER A 445 -10.51 -9.76 9.24
CA SER A 445 -10.68 -8.92 10.45
C SER A 445 -9.44 -8.91 11.35
N GLU A 446 -8.62 -9.97 11.27
CA GLU A 446 -7.35 -10.09 11.99
C GLU A 446 -6.35 -8.98 11.67
N ILE A 447 -6.42 -8.42 10.47
CA ILE A 447 -5.57 -7.30 10.06
C ILE A 447 -5.91 -6.04 10.89
N ALA A 448 -7.15 -5.94 11.38
CA ALA A 448 -7.61 -4.91 12.31
C ALA A 448 -7.62 -5.39 13.79
N GLN A 449 -7.08 -6.57 14.12
CA GLN A 449 -6.94 -7.04 15.51
C GLN A 449 -6.31 -6.02 16.44
N PRO A 450 -5.28 -5.26 16.04
CA PRO A 450 -4.70 -4.33 16.99
C PRO A 450 -5.66 -3.18 17.39
N LEU A 451 -6.60 -2.80 16.51
CA LEU A 451 -7.69 -1.89 16.89
C LEU A 451 -8.65 -2.52 17.90
N MET A 452 -8.92 -3.81 17.75
CA MET A 452 -9.76 -4.56 18.69
C MET A 452 -9.07 -4.71 20.05
N ARG A 453 -7.77 -5.06 20.06
CA ARG A 453 -6.97 -5.25 21.29
C ARG A 453 -6.83 -3.96 22.09
N SER A 454 -6.78 -2.81 21.43
CA SER A 454 -6.71 -1.51 22.08
C SER A 454 -8.07 -0.99 22.56
N GLY A 455 -9.17 -1.70 22.28
CA GLY A 455 -10.53 -1.24 22.59
C GLY A 455 -11.03 -0.12 21.66
N ALA A 456 -10.30 0.17 20.58
CA ALA A 456 -10.64 1.22 19.61
C ALA A 456 -11.78 0.82 18.67
N ALA A 457 -11.97 -0.49 18.49
CA ALA A 457 -12.96 -1.05 17.59
C ALA A 457 -13.62 -2.30 18.19
N GLU A 458 -14.89 -2.51 17.85
CA GLU A 458 -15.69 -3.63 18.31
C GLU A 458 -15.89 -4.67 17.20
N LEU A 459 -15.56 -5.94 17.47
CA LEU A 459 -15.84 -7.04 16.54
C LEU A 459 -17.32 -7.41 16.56
N VAL A 460 -17.96 -7.52 15.40
CA VAL A 460 -19.36 -7.94 15.24
C VAL A 460 -19.49 -8.96 14.12
N LYS A 461 -20.32 -9.98 14.32
CA LYS A 461 -20.51 -11.07 13.36
C LYS A 461 -21.44 -10.72 12.21
N ASP A 462 -22.46 -9.91 12.50
CA ASP A 462 -23.53 -9.59 11.56
C ASP A 462 -24.22 -8.27 11.91
N ALA A 463 -25.19 -7.89 11.06
CA ALA A 463 -25.99 -6.68 11.23
C ALA A 463 -26.81 -6.66 12.53
N SER A 464 -27.29 -7.82 13.00
CA SER A 464 -28.11 -7.90 14.19
C SER A 464 -27.28 -7.63 15.46
N GLU A 465 -26.09 -8.21 15.53
CA GLU A 465 -25.14 -7.94 16.62
C GLU A 465 -24.67 -6.49 16.60
N PHE A 466 -24.34 -5.96 15.42
CA PHE A 466 -24.00 -4.55 15.24
C PHE A 466 -25.08 -3.61 15.81
N VAL A 467 -26.33 -3.78 15.37
CA VAL A 467 -27.47 -2.99 15.86
C VAL A 467 -27.66 -3.12 17.37
N GLY A 468 -27.46 -4.33 17.91
CA GLY A 468 -27.51 -4.55 19.36
C GLY A 468 -26.49 -3.69 20.12
N ARG A 469 -25.28 -3.55 19.59
CA ARG A 469 -24.18 -2.78 20.20
C ARG A 469 -24.23 -1.28 19.93
N MET A 470 -24.90 -0.84 18.87
CA MET A 470 -25.12 0.59 18.60
C MET A 470 -25.84 1.28 19.76
N SER A 471 -26.76 0.59 20.44
CA SER A 471 -27.55 1.12 21.56
C SER A 471 -26.76 1.36 22.86
N VAL A 472 -25.51 0.91 22.92
CA VAL A 472 -24.62 1.10 24.08
C VAL A 472 -23.80 2.36 23.88
N GLU A 473 -23.86 3.29 24.85
CA GLU A 473 -22.90 4.40 24.92
C GLU A 473 -21.51 3.85 25.27
N VAL A 474 -20.52 4.16 24.42
CA VAL A 474 -19.12 3.77 24.64
C VAL A 474 -18.30 5.04 24.76
N GLU A 475 -17.31 5.02 25.66
CA GLU A 475 -16.35 6.11 25.76
C GLU A 475 -15.66 6.37 24.42
N SER A 476 -15.45 7.65 24.10
CA SER A 476 -14.71 8.04 22.91
C SER A 476 -13.28 7.51 22.97
N VAL A 477 -12.68 7.25 21.81
CA VAL A 477 -11.25 6.93 21.66
C VAL A 477 -10.39 7.85 22.53
N SER A 478 -9.53 7.26 23.37
CA SER A 478 -8.60 8.02 24.22
C SER A 478 -7.55 8.76 23.38
N ASP A 479 -7.16 9.95 23.84
CA ASP A 479 -6.13 10.75 23.16
C ASP A 479 -4.79 9.99 23.10
N SER A 480 -4.45 9.20 24.14
CA SER A 480 -3.26 8.35 24.15
C SER A 480 -3.23 7.33 23.01
N LEU A 481 -4.38 6.71 22.73
CA LEU A 481 -4.49 5.74 21.64
C LEU A 481 -4.40 6.45 20.28
N LYS A 482 -5.07 7.60 20.14
CA LYS A 482 -4.98 8.42 18.94
C LYS A 482 -3.54 8.80 18.63
N SER A 483 -2.79 9.34 19.59
CA SER A 483 -1.38 9.75 19.40
C SER A 483 -0.45 8.56 19.18
N TYR A 484 -0.77 7.37 19.71
CA TYR A 484 -0.02 6.14 19.45
C TYR A 484 -0.16 5.69 17.99
N VAL A 485 -1.36 5.79 17.42
CA VAL A 485 -1.64 5.42 16.01
C VAL A 485 -1.24 6.52 15.03
N TRP A 486 -1.44 7.77 15.40
CA TRP A 486 -1.26 8.95 14.56
C TRP A 486 -0.39 9.97 15.29
N HIS A 487 0.89 10.01 14.95
CA HIS A 487 1.80 11.03 15.43
C HIS A 487 1.38 12.40 14.88
N GLU A 488 1.45 13.43 15.72
CA GLU A 488 1.01 14.79 15.37
C GLU A 488 2.12 15.58 14.67
N ALA A 489 1.74 16.66 13.97
CA ALA A 489 2.62 17.56 13.22
C ALA A 489 3.29 16.86 12.03
N ALA A 490 2.46 16.16 11.24
CA ALA A 490 2.90 15.28 10.16
C ALA A 490 3.81 15.96 9.14
N LEU A 491 3.42 17.15 8.68
CA LEU A 491 4.20 17.89 7.69
C LEU A 491 5.53 18.34 8.28
N GLU A 492 5.52 18.99 9.46
CA GLU A 492 6.73 19.52 10.08
C GLU A 492 7.74 18.42 10.44
N ASN A 493 7.26 17.25 10.91
CA ASN A 493 8.15 16.13 11.22
C ASN A 493 8.74 15.49 9.96
N THR A 494 7.94 15.37 8.89
CA THR A 494 8.41 14.82 7.62
C THR A 494 9.42 15.77 6.97
N GLU A 495 9.16 17.07 6.96
CA GLU A 495 10.12 18.08 6.52
C GLU A 495 11.42 18.02 7.32
N ARG A 496 11.34 17.94 8.64
CA ARG A 496 12.52 17.82 9.51
C ARG A 496 13.33 16.56 9.19
N LEU A 497 12.65 15.44 8.95
CA LEU A 497 13.28 14.18 8.57
C LEU A 497 14.05 14.34 7.24
N VAL A 498 13.41 14.90 6.22
CA VAL A 498 14.05 15.12 4.90
C VAL A 498 15.21 16.11 5.01
N ARG A 499 14.99 17.26 5.65
CA ARG A 499 16.03 18.30 5.83
C ARG A 499 17.22 17.81 6.64
N GLY A 500 17.02 16.87 7.57
CA GLY A 500 18.10 16.24 8.33
C GLY A 500 19.13 15.51 7.44
N PHE A 501 18.74 15.06 6.25
CA PHE A 501 19.67 14.49 5.26
C PHE A 501 20.31 15.54 4.35
N LEU A 502 19.75 16.76 4.30
CA LEU A 502 20.30 17.86 3.51
C LEU A 502 21.41 18.62 4.24
N GLU A 503 21.48 18.44 5.57
CA GLU A 503 22.42 19.11 6.48
C GLU A 503 23.57 18.19 6.93
N SER A 504 23.51 16.89 6.62
CA SER A 504 24.51 15.86 6.95
C SER A 504 25.57 15.72 5.87
#